data_AF-A0A5C6QBZ4-F1
#
_entry.id   AF-A0A5C6QBZ4-F1
#
_cell.length_a   1.000
_cell.length_b   1.000
_cell.length_c   1.000
_cell.angle_alpha   90.00
_cell.angle_beta   90.00
_cell.angle_gamma   90.00
#
_symmetry.space_group_name_H-M   'P 1'
#
loop_
_entity.id
_entity.type
_entity.pdbx_description
1 polymer ?
#
loop_
_entity_poly.entity_id
_entity_poly.type
_entity_poly.pdbx_seq_one_letter_code
_entity_poly.pdbx_strand_id
1 'polypeptide(L)'
;MEIIKALYIEVIQNIESTINFKEKNQTRLVAIHHLLNITDEDLAIASDEYLHQEIMASAIIDNYTPSISKLNRLLSMEELESDKTKKLVILLYVYSNSIQDIKVENKKTLDIFMEKQIPLFNRNISVKNIMHQRWPEKISASKNVVELKLFVKSLVFENIYADIYATATLTSMYLEKNIQLMQKIIHQIEDNYPVGVIAKSS
;
A
#
# COMPACT_ATOMS: atom_id res chain seq x y z
N MET A 1 -17.98 19.41 20.79
CA MET A 1 -18.60 19.41 19.45
C MET A 1 -17.57 19.71 18.36
N GLU A 2 -16.75 20.76 18.48
CA GLU A 2 -15.67 21.07 17.51
C GLU A 2 -14.67 19.93 17.29
N ILE A 3 -14.34 19.16 18.34
CA ILE A 3 -13.43 18.02 18.20
C ILE A 3 -14.02 16.88 17.35
N ILE A 4 -15.34 16.67 17.40
CA ILE A 4 -16.04 15.69 16.54
C ILE A 4 -16.02 16.15 15.08
N LYS A 5 -16.23 17.45 14.83
CA LYS A 5 -16.09 18.03 13.48
C LYS A 5 -14.66 17.90 12.95
N ALA A 6 -13.65 18.15 13.79
CA ALA A 6 -12.26 17.98 13.40
C ALA A 6 -11.90 16.52 13.12
N LEU A 7 -12.41 15.58 13.93
CA LEU A 7 -12.28 14.14 13.67
C LEU A 7 -12.94 13.75 12.35
N TYR A 8 -14.16 14.23 12.09
CA TYR A 8 -14.89 13.94 10.85
C TYR A 8 -14.08 14.32 9.61
N ILE A 9 -13.47 15.51 9.61
CA ILE A 9 -12.59 15.96 8.52
C ILE A 9 -11.34 15.06 8.42
N GLU A 10 -10.70 14.73 9.55
CA GLU A 10 -9.53 13.83 9.59
C GLU A 10 -9.87 12.45 9.01
N VAL A 11 -11.04 11.89 9.32
CA VAL A 11 -11.49 10.59 8.81
C VAL A 11 -11.74 10.63 7.30
N ILE A 12 -12.35 11.70 6.77
CA ILE A 12 -12.53 11.87 5.31
C ILE A 12 -11.18 11.91 4.59
N GLN A 13 -10.24 12.73 5.08
CA GLN A 13 -8.89 12.82 4.51
C GLN A 13 -8.15 11.47 4.57
N ASN A 14 -8.35 10.72 5.65
CA ASN A 14 -7.76 9.39 5.78
C ASN A 14 -8.40 8.36 4.83
N ILE A 15 -9.69 8.47 4.48
CA ILE A 15 -10.30 7.63 3.45
C ILE A 15 -9.61 7.88 2.10
N GLU A 16 -9.49 9.13 1.68
CA GLU A 16 -8.87 9.49 0.40
C GLU A 16 -7.43 8.97 0.30
N SER A 17 -6.63 9.20 1.34
CA SER A 17 -5.24 8.71 1.40
C SER A 17 -5.16 7.19 1.43
N THR A 18 -6.07 6.51 2.14
CA THR A 18 -6.11 5.03 2.22
C THR A 18 -6.54 4.43 0.88
N ILE A 19 -7.46 5.05 0.14
CA ILE A 19 -7.85 4.63 -1.21
C ILE A 19 -6.66 4.75 -2.17
N ASN A 20 -5.99 5.91 -2.21
CA ASN A 20 -4.81 6.11 -3.05
C ASN A 20 -3.71 5.08 -2.71
N PHE A 21 -3.48 4.81 -1.43
CA PHE A 21 -2.52 3.80 -1.00
C PHE A 21 -2.93 2.39 -1.47
N LYS A 22 -4.22 2.05 -1.38
CA LYS A 22 -4.77 0.78 -1.88
C LYS A 22 -4.61 0.63 -3.39
N GLU A 23 -4.85 1.69 -4.16
CA GLU A 23 -4.66 1.68 -5.63
C GLU A 23 -3.21 1.37 -6.01
N LYS A 24 -2.23 1.99 -5.33
CA LYS A 24 -0.81 1.67 -5.53
C LYS A 24 -0.50 0.21 -5.19
N ASN A 25 -1.03 -0.29 -4.07
CA ASN A 25 -0.86 -1.70 -3.69
C ASN A 25 -1.53 -2.65 -4.70
N GLN A 26 -2.65 -2.25 -5.31
CA GLN A 26 -3.33 -3.00 -6.36
C GLN A 26 -2.49 -3.07 -7.64
N THR A 27 -1.92 -1.95 -8.10
CA THR A 27 -0.99 -1.93 -9.25
C THR A 27 0.19 -2.87 -9.01
N ARG A 28 0.77 -2.82 -7.81
CA ARG A 28 1.83 -3.74 -7.39
C ARG A 28 1.36 -5.20 -7.46
N LEU A 29 0.18 -5.51 -6.92
CA LEU A 29 -0.37 -6.87 -6.89
C LEU A 29 -0.62 -7.43 -8.29
N VAL A 30 -1.14 -6.60 -9.22
CA VAL A 30 -1.35 -6.99 -10.62
C VAL A 30 -0.02 -7.37 -11.27
N ALA A 31 1.01 -6.54 -11.10
CA ALA A 31 2.33 -6.82 -11.67
C ALA A 31 2.98 -8.08 -11.09
N ILE A 32 2.89 -8.28 -9.76
CA ILE A 32 3.39 -9.50 -9.10
C ILE A 32 2.66 -10.74 -9.62
N HIS A 33 1.32 -10.68 -9.69
CA HIS A 33 0.50 -11.77 -10.16
C HIS A 33 0.84 -12.14 -11.60
N HIS A 34 1.00 -11.14 -12.46
CA HIS A 34 1.39 -11.35 -13.84
C HIS A 34 2.78 -11.98 -13.95
N LEU A 35 3.79 -11.45 -13.25
CA LEU A 35 5.14 -12.02 -13.23
C LEU A 35 5.19 -13.46 -12.70
N LEU A 36 4.38 -13.80 -11.70
CA LEU A 36 4.29 -15.17 -11.17
C LEU A 36 3.62 -16.16 -12.13
N ASN A 37 2.70 -15.69 -12.97
CA ASN A 37 1.89 -16.53 -13.84
C ASN A 37 2.24 -16.41 -15.32
N ILE A 38 3.35 -15.73 -15.65
CA ILE A 38 3.77 -15.56 -17.04
C ILE A 38 4.10 -16.93 -17.67
N THR A 39 3.43 -17.23 -18.78
CA THR A 39 3.63 -18.49 -19.50
C THR A 39 4.91 -18.45 -20.31
N ASP A 40 5.43 -19.61 -20.72
CA ASP A 40 6.63 -19.67 -21.57
C ASP A 40 6.37 -19.03 -22.95
N GLU A 41 5.13 -19.10 -23.44
CA GLU A 41 4.69 -18.47 -24.69
C GLU A 41 4.70 -16.94 -24.59
N ASP A 42 4.08 -16.38 -23.53
CA ASP A 42 4.08 -14.94 -23.26
C ASP A 42 5.51 -14.42 -23.06
N LEU A 43 6.34 -15.20 -22.35
CA LEU A 43 7.72 -14.85 -22.10
C LEU A 43 8.57 -14.87 -23.38
N ALA A 44 8.30 -15.80 -24.31
CA ALA A 44 9.02 -15.88 -25.58
C ALA A 44 8.84 -14.58 -26.41
N ILE A 45 7.65 -14.00 -26.40
CA ILE A 45 7.32 -12.77 -27.15
C ILE A 45 7.54 -11.47 -26.35
N ALA A 46 7.65 -11.55 -25.01
CA ALA A 46 7.89 -10.39 -24.15
C ALA A 46 9.23 -9.70 -24.48
N SER A 47 9.22 -8.37 -24.53
CA SER A 47 10.44 -7.56 -24.60
C SER A 47 11.06 -7.41 -23.21
N ASP A 48 12.37 -7.19 -23.16
CA ASP A 48 13.05 -6.89 -21.90
C ASP A 48 12.51 -5.60 -21.25
N GLU A 49 12.12 -4.62 -22.06
CA GLU A 49 11.51 -3.38 -21.58
C GLU A 49 10.18 -3.66 -20.85
N TYR A 50 9.34 -4.52 -21.42
CA TYR A 50 8.07 -4.89 -20.81
C TYR A 50 8.29 -5.61 -19.46
N LEU A 51 9.19 -6.60 -19.44
CA LEU A 51 9.53 -7.32 -18.20
C LEU A 51 10.11 -6.38 -17.14
N HIS A 52 10.96 -5.42 -17.52
CA HIS A 52 11.44 -4.40 -16.59
C HIS A 52 10.31 -3.53 -16.03
N GLN A 53 9.34 -3.12 -16.86
CA GLN A 53 8.19 -2.32 -16.39
C GLN A 53 7.37 -3.09 -15.36
N GLU A 54 7.08 -4.36 -15.60
CA GLU A 54 6.38 -5.24 -14.66
C GLU A 54 7.19 -5.39 -13.35
N ILE A 55 8.50 -5.61 -13.45
CA ILE A 55 9.38 -5.71 -12.27
C ILE A 55 9.38 -4.40 -11.48
N MET A 56 9.44 -3.24 -12.14
CA MET A 56 9.37 -1.94 -11.47
C MET A 56 8.00 -1.70 -10.82
N ALA A 57 6.91 -2.06 -11.50
CA ALA A 57 5.55 -1.96 -10.94
C ALA A 57 5.37 -2.86 -9.70
N SER A 58 5.98 -4.05 -9.70
CA SER A 58 5.98 -4.97 -8.55
C SER A 58 6.79 -4.44 -7.35
N ALA A 59 7.63 -3.43 -7.56
CA ALA A 59 8.52 -2.81 -6.59
C ALA A 59 7.99 -1.45 -6.07
N ILE A 60 6.75 -1.07 -6.41
CA ILE A 60 6.12 0.15 -5.88
C ILE A 60 5.81 -0.05 -4.39
N ILE A 61 6.68 0.48 -3.52
CA ILE A 61 6.49 0.51 -2.07
C ILE A 61 6.25 1.94 -1.63
N ASP A 62 5.21 2.15 -0.83
CA ASP A 62 4.88 3.44 -0.24
C ASP A 62 4.67 3.29 1.27
N ASN A 63 4.68 4.39 2.01
CA ASN A 63 4.47 4.43 3.45
C ASN A 63 3.01 4.76 3.79
N TYR A 64 2.40 3.99 4.68
CA TYR A 64 1.07 4.29 5.17
C TYR A 64 1.11 5.31 6.33
N THR A 65 0.76 6.56 6.05
CA THR A 65 0.87 7.69 7.00
C THR A 65 -0.46 8.44 7.21
N PRO A 66 -1.48 7.82 7.83
CA PRO A 66 -2.74 8.50 8.11
C PRO A 66 -2.56 9.59 9.18
N SER A 67 -3.39 10.64 9.12
CA SER A 67 -3.47 11.63 10.19
C SER A 67 -4.26 11.06 11.36
N ILE A 68 -3.68 11.02 12.56
CA ILE A 68 -4.33 10.44 13.75
C ILE A 68 -4.40 11.43 14.93
N SER A 69 -4.16 12.71 14.64
CA SER A 69 -4.05 13.74 15.67
C SER A 69 -5.35 13.96 16.42
N LYS A 70 -6.49 13.98 15.71
CA LYS A 70 -7.82 14.21 16.29
C LYS A 70 -8.35 12.94 16.91
N LEU A 71 -8.12 11.79 16.26
CA LEU A 71 -8.38 10.47 16.83
C LEU A 71 -7.74 10.32 18.21
N ASN A 72 -6.42 10.52 18.31
CA ASN A 72 -5.69 10.34 19.56
C ASN A 72 -6.17 11.31 20.64
N ARG A 73 -6.39 12.57 20.28
CA ARG A 73 -6.90 13.58 21.22
C ARG A 73 -8.28 13.20 21.76
N LEU A 74 -9.15 12.62 20.93
CA LEU A 74 -10.49 12.24 21.33
C LEU A 74 -10.46 10.98 22.22
N LEU A 75 -9.66 9.97 21.86
CA LEU A 75 -9.50 8.75 22.67
C LEU A 75 -8.86 9.03 24.05
N SER A 76 -8.13 10.14 24.21
CA SER A 76 -7.57 10.56 25.51
C SER A 76 -8.52 11.39 26.38
N MET A 77 -9.76 11.67 25.94
CA MET A 77 -10.72 12.43 26.75
C MET A 77 -11.51 11.51 27.68
N GLU A 78 -11.44 11.76 28.98
CA GLU A 78 -12.18 11.01 30.01
C GLU A 78 -13.72 11.25 29.93
N GLU A 79 -14.16 12.35 29.34
CA GLU A 79 -15.57 12.82 29.39
C GLU A 79 -16.53 12.20 28.34
N LEU A 80 -16.09 11.24 27.52
CA LEU A 80 -16.92 10.70 26.41
C LEU A 80 -17.91 9.60 26.81
N GLU A 81 -18.25 9.48 28.09
CA GLU A 81 -19.03 8.36 28.64
C GLU A 81 -20.56 8.48 28.52
N SER A 82 -21.10 9.39 27.70
CA SER A 82 -22.55 9.37 27.41
C SER A 82 -22.93 8.13 26.59
N ASP A 83 -24.12 7.56 26.80
CA ASP A 83 -24.57 6.36 26.07
C ASP A 83 -24.55 6.54 24.53
N LYS A 84 -24.76 7.77 24.05
CA LYS A 84 -24.69 8.11 22.62
C LYS A 84 -23.27 8.09 22.06
N THR A 85 -22.26 8.37 22.89
CA THR A 85 -20.84 8.39 22.48
C THR A 85 -20.15 7.05 22.62
N LYS A 86 -20.65 6.12 23.45
CA LYS A 86 -20.04 4.78 23.65
C LYS A 86 -19.81 4.02 22.34
N LYS A 87 -20.82 3.99 21.45
CA LYS A 87 -20.70 3.29 20.16
C LYS A 87 -19.64 3.93 19.26
N LEU A 88 -19.58 5.27 19.21
CA LEU A 88 -18.56 5.98 18.44
C LEU A 88 -17.16 5.71 19.02
N VAL A 89 -17.00 5.80 20.34
CA VAL A 89 -15.72 5.54 21.02
C VAL A 89 -15.21 4.12 20.72
N ILE A 90 -16.08 3.10 20.74
CA ILE A 90 -15.71 1.74 20.36
C ILE A 90 -15.20 1.68 18.91
N LEU A 91 -15.91 2.31 17.96
CA LEU A 91 -15.47 2.35 16.56
C LEU A 91 -14.11 3.05 16.42
N LEU A 92 -13.86 4.11 17.19
CA LEU A 92 -12.59 4.84 17.17
C LEU A 92 -11.43 4.02 17.76
N TYR A 93 -11.66 3.22 18.80
CA TYR A 93 -10.66 2.27 19.30
C TYR A 93 -10.34 1.19 18.26
N VAL A 94 -11.37 0.61 17.62
CA VAL A 94 -11.17 -0.36 16.54
C VAL A 94 -10.40 0.28 15.37
N TYR A 95 -10.66 1.55 15.09
CA TYR A 95 -9.98 2.28 14.02
C TYR A 95 -8.52 2.54 14.34
N SER A 96 -8.20 2.94 15.57
CA SER A 96 -6.83 3.08 16.05
C SER A 96 -6.05 1.77 15.91
N ASN A 97 -6.63 0.65 16.33
CA ASN A 97 -6.02 -0.68 16.19
C ASN A 97 -5.82 -1.06 14.71
N SER A 98 -6.82 -0.82 13.86
CA SER A 98 -6.73 -1.10 12.43
C SER A 98 -5.62 -0.30 11.73
N ILE A 99 -5.38 0.96 12.14
CA ILE A 99 -4.24 1.75 11.64
C ILE A 99 -2.92 1.10 12.06
N GLN A 100 -2.83 0.60 13.30
CA GLN A 100 -1.62 -0.07 13.79
C GLN A 100 -1.35 -1.37 13.04
N ASP A 101 -2.38 -2.17 12.77
CA ASP A 101 -2.26 -3.39 11.96
C ASP A 101 -1.71 -3.09 10.57
N ILE A 102 -2.25 -2.06 9.88
CA ILE A 102 -1.75 -1.65 8.56
C ILE A 102 -0.29 -1.19 8.65
N LYS A 103 0.09 -0.42 9.68
CA LYS A 103 1.49 0.02 9.86
C LYS A 103 2.44 -1.16 10.04
N VAL A 104 2.05 -2.19 10.79
CA VAL A 104 2.84 -3.41 10.97
C VAL A 104 3.02 -4.14 9.64
N GLU A 105 1.94 -4.33 8.87
CA GLU A 105 2.03 -4.99 7.56
C GLU A 105 2.79 -4.17 6.52
N ASN A 106 2.65 -2.84 6.54
CA ASN A 106 3.41 -1.94 5.68
C ASN A 106 4.91 -1.99 6.01
N LYS A 107 5.27 -2.09 7.29
CA LYS A 107 6.66 -2.33 7.69
C LYS A 107 7.19 -3.66 7.18
N LYS A 108 6.45 -4.76 7.35
CA LYS A 108 6.85 -6.08 6.81
C LYS A 108 7.05 -6.03 5.29
N THR A 109 6.18 -5.32 4.59
CA THR A 109 6.31 -5.08 3.14
C THR A 109 7.63 -4.38 2.81
N LEU A 110 8.00 -3.34 3.56
CA LEU A 110 9.24 -2.62 3.39
C LEU A 110 10.46 -3.51 3.71
N ASP A 111 10.39 -4.30 4.78
CA ASP A 111 11.45 -5.23 5.16
C ASP A 111 11.67 -6.28 4.06
N ILE A 112 10.62 -6.88 3.51
CA ILE A 112 10.71 -7.80 2.36
C ILE A 112 11.33 -7.11 1.14
N PHE A 113 10.93 -5.87 0.85
CA PHE A 113 11.50 -5.12 -0.27
C PHE A 113 13.02 -4.90 -0.09
N MET A 114 13.42 -4.41 1.08
CA MET A 114 14.82 -4.08 1.38
C MET A 114 15.71 -5.31 1.52
N GLU A 115 15.22 -6.37 2.15
CA GLU A 115 16.02 -7.55 2.52
C GLU A 115 15.94 -8.69 1.49
N LYS A 116 14.89 -8.74 0.67
CA LYS A 116 14.70 -9.80 -0.33
C LYS A 116 14.71 -9.27 -1.75
N GLN A 117 13.83 -8.32 -2.06
CA GLN A 117 13.61 -7.87 -3.45
C GLN A 117 14.80 -7.07 -4.01
N ILE A 118 15.34 -6.11 -3.25
CA ILE A 118 16.55 -5.35 -3.66
C ILE A 118 17.76 -6.27 -3.87
N PRO A 119 18.12 -7.17 -2.92
CA PRO A 119 19.24 -8.09 -3.13
C PRO A 119 19.04 -9.03 -4.31
N LEU A 120 17.81 -9.48 -4.56
CA LEU A 120 17.48 -10.30 -5.72
C LEU A 120 17.80 -9.54 -7.03
N PHE A 121 17.37 -8.29 -7.15
CA PHE A 121 17.66 -7.47 -8.32
C PHE A 121 19.15 -7.15 -8.44
N ASN A 122 19.83 -6.77 -7.36
CA ASN A 122 21.26 -6.46 -7.42
C ASN A 122 22.12 -7.65 -7.88
N ARG A 123 21.68 -8.89 -7.60
CA ARG A 123 22.36 -10.11 -8.04
C ARG A 123 22.05 -10.49 -9.48
N ASN A 124 20.85 -10.16 -9.97
CA ASN A 124 20.31 -10.70 -11.22
C ASN A 124 19.91 -9.61 -12.21
N ILE A 125 20.21 -8.34 -11.99
CA ILE A 125 19.93 -7.24 -12.90
C ILE A 125 21.14 -6.32 -12.95
N SER A 126 21.68 -6.14 -14.15
CA SER A 126 22.81 -5.23 -14.39
C SER A 126 22.29 -3.81 -14.57
N VAL A 127 22.49 -2.96 -13.55
CA VAL A 127 22.16 -1.52 -13.62
C VAL A 127 22.82 -0.86 -14.84
N LYS A 128 24.05 -1.27 -15.18
CA LYS A 128 24.75 -0.79 -16.39
C LYS A 128 24.01 -1.17 -17.68
N ASN A 129 23.41 -2.36 -17.78
CA ASN A 129 22.61 -2.75 -18.93
C ASN A 129 21.32 -1.94 -19.04
N ILE A 130 20.65 -1.68 -17.91
CA ILE A 130 19.47 -0.79 -17.88
C ILE A 130 19.86 0.61 -18.38
N MET A 131 20.99 1.14 -17.91
CA MET A 131 21.47 2.44 -18.33
C MET A 131 21.88 2.46 -19.81
N HIS A 132 22.48 1.39 -20.32
CA HIS A 132 22.79 1.22 -21.75
C HIS A 132 21.51 1.19 -22.59
N GLN A 133 20.47 0.46 -22.19
CA GLN A 133 19.18 0.45 -22.90
C GLN A 133 18.58 1.86 -23.02
N ARG A 134 18.71 2.69 -21.98
CA ARG A 134 18.15 4.06 -21.97
C ARG A 134 19.04 5.10 -22.65
N TRP A 135 20.36 4.94 -22.61
CA TRP A 135 21.32 5.86 -23.22
C TRP A 135 22.43 5.09 -23.96
N PRO A 136 22.08 4.38 -25.05
CA PRO A 136 22.99 3.46 -25.72
C PRO A 136 24.23 4.15 -26.30
N GLU A 137 24.09 5.41 -26.70
CA GLU A 137 25.19 6.23 -27.22
C GLU A 137 26.15 6.75 -26.14
N LYS A 138 25.73 6.78 -24.87
CA LYS A 138 26.52 7.34 -23.76
C LYS A 138 27.15 6.29 -22.86
N ILE A 139 26.51 5.12 -22.77
CA ILE A 139 26.88 4.07 -21.82
C ILE A 139 27.03 2.80 -22.63
N SER A 140 28.20 2.15 -22.55
CA SER A 140 28.41 0.84 -23.19
C SER A 140 27.60 -0.25 -22.49
N ALA A 141 27.26 -1.31 -23.22
CA ALA A 141 26.69 -2.51 -22.62
C ALA A 141 27.63 -3.10 -21.55
N SER A 142 27.05 -3.71 -20.51
CA SER A 142 27.82 -4.56 -19.60
C SER A 142 28.25 -5.83 -20.32
N LYS A 143 29.41 -6.36 -19.95
CA LYS A 143 29.85 -7.69 -20.40
C LYS A 143 29.08 -8.82 -19.72
N ASN A 144 28.46 -8.53 -18.58
CA ASN A 144 27.59 -9.46 -17.87
C ASN A 144 26.19 -9.35 -18.48
N VAL A 145 25.85 -10.32 -19.33
CA VAL A 145 24.49 -10.49 -19.87
C VAL A 145 23.66 -11.18 -18.81
N VAL A 146 22.55 -10.56 -18.43
CA VAL A 146 21.52 -11.22 -17.63
C VAL A 146 20.37 -11.52 -18.58
N GLU A 147 20.01 -12.79 -18.71
CA GLU A 147 18.79 -13.19 -19.40
C GLU A 147 17.59 -12.98 -18.48
N LEU A 148 16.92 -11.85 -18.63
CA LEU A 148 15.79 -11.44 -17.79
C LEU A 148 14.66 -12.49 -17.81
N LYS A 149 14.47 -13.15 -18.94
CA LYS A 149 13.51 -14.25 -19.13
C LYS A 149 13.83 -15.46 -18.26
N LEU A 150 15.08 -15.91 -18.23
CA LEU A 150 15.50 -17.00 -17.35
C LEU A 150 15.37 -16.62 -15.86
N PHE A 151 15.66 -15.36 -15.55
CA PHE A 151 15.55 -14.86 -14.18
C PHE A 151 14.12 -14.90 -13.66
N VAL A 152 13.11 -14.42 -14.41
CA VAL A 152 11.71 -14.42 -13.97
C VAL A 152 11.12 -15.83 -13.83
N LYS A 153 11.72 -16.84 -14.49
CA LYS A 153 11.35 -18.27 -14.35
C LYS A 153 12.18 -19.02 -13.31
N SER A 154 13.10 -18.35 -12.63
CA SER A 154 13.92 -19.01 -11.63
C SER A 154 13.12 -19.30 -10.36
N LEU A 155 13.40 -20.44 -9.72
CA LEU A 155 12.79 -20.81 -8.43
C LEU A 155 13.02 -19.76 -7.33
N VAL A 156 14.15 -19.06 -7.38
CA VAL A 156 14.47 -17.98 -6.43
C VAL A 156 13.52 -16.79 -6.64
N PHE A 157 13.24 -16.44 -7.89
CA PHE A 157 12.26 -15.40 -8.22
C PHE A 157 10.86 -15.81 -7.76
N GLU A 158 10.42 -17.01 -8.13
CA GLU A 158 9.09 -17.55 -7.77
C GLU A 158 8.85 -17.50 -6.25
N ASN A 159 9.79 -18.03 -5.45
CA ASN A 159 9.65 -18.06 -4.00
C ASN A 159 9.58 -16.66 -3.37
N ILE A 160 10.40 -15.71 -3.85
CA ILE A 160 10.39 -14.34 -3.32
C ILE A 160 9.11 -13.62 -3.74
N TYR A 161 8.68 -13.79 -5.00
CA TYR A 161 7.48 -13.13 -5.51
C TYR A 161 6.19 -13.70 -4.91
N ALA A 162 6.16 -14.99 -4.55
CA ALA A 162 5.03 -15.58 -3.82
C ALA A 162 4.86 -14.98 -2.42
N ASP A 163 5.96 -14.76 -1.69
CA ASP A 163 5.94 -14.10 -0.37
C ASP A 163 5.51 -12.63 -0.48
N ILE A 164 6.03 -11.93 -1.48
CA ILE A 164 5.63 -10.56 -1.82
C ILE A 164 4.13 -10.50 -2.17
N TYR A 165 3.62 -11.45 -2.96
CA TYR A 165 2.20 -11.56 -3.33
C TYR A 165 1.30 -11.76 -2.11
N ALA A 166 1.66 -12.67 -1.22
CA ALA A 166 0.91 -12.94 0.00
C ALA A 166 0.81 -11.68 0.89
N THR A 167 1.93 -10.98 1.05
CA THR A 167 2.00 -9.76 1.87
C THR A 167 1.19 -8.61 1.24
N ALA A 168 1.30 -8.40 -0.07
CA ALA A 168 0.52 -7.40 -0.79
C ALA A 168 -0.99 -7.69 -0.72
N THR A 169 -1.38 -8.96 -0.84
CA THR A 169 -2.78 -9.40 -0.73
C THR A 169 -3.35 -9.11 0.66
N LEU A 170 -2.63 -9.49 1.72
CA LEU A 170 -3.02 -9.20 3.10
C LEU A 170 -3.16 -7.70 3.34
N THR A 171 -2.20 -6.90 2.85
CA THR A 171 -2.25 -5.44 2.95
C THR A 171 -3.52 -4.87 2.31
N SER A 172 -3.90 -5.32 1.11
CA SER A 172 -5.17 -4.91 0.47
C SER A 172 -6.40 -5.24 1.32
N MET A 173 -6.42 -6.41 1.98
CA MET A 173 -7.52 -6.79 2.86
C MET A 173 -7.62 -5.87 4.09
N TYR A 174 -6.51 -5.49 4.70
CA TYR A 174 -6.51 -4.56 5.84
C TYR A 174 -6.98 -3.16 5.45
N LEU A 175 -6.53 -2.66 4.29
CA LEU A 175 -6.94 -1.35 3.77
C LEU A 175 -8.45 -1.30 3.50
N GLU A 176 -9.01 -2.36 2.91
CA GLU A 176 -10.45 -2.46 2.66
C GLU A 176 -11.26 -2.42 3.96
N LYS A 177 -10.85 -3.21 4.97
CA LYS A 177 -11.50 -3.20 6.28
C LYS A 177 -11.41 -1.83 6.94
N ASN A 178 -10.29 -1.13 6.81
CA ASN A 178 -10.09 0.20 7.36
C ASN A 178 -10.98 1.25 6.68
N ILE A 179 -11.13 1.21 5.36
CA ILE A 179 -12.05 2.08 4.61
C ILE A 179 -13.49 1.87 5.08
N GLN A 180 -13.94 0.62 5.18
CA GLN A 180 -15.29 0.29 5.67
C GLN A 180 -15.52 0.78 7.10
N LEU A 181 -14.49 0.73 7.95
CA LEU A 181 -14.57 1.22 9.31
C LEU A 181 -14.66 2.75 9.38
N MET A 182 -13.87 3.46 8.58
CA MET A 182 -13.94 4.92 8.46
C MET A 182 -15.33 5.37 7.97
N GLN A 183 -15.91 4.67 6.99
CA GLN A 183 -17.28 4.92 6.52
C GLN A 183 -18.31 4.73 7.65
N LYS A 184 -18.18 3.68 8.47
CA LYS A 184 -19.05 3.48 9.65
C LYS A 184 -18.90 4.59 10.69
N ILE A 185 -17.69 5.12 10.88
CA ILE A 185 -17.43 6.24 11.78
C ILE A 185 -18.12 7.51 11.27
N ILE A 186 -17.98 7.82 9.97
CA ILE A 186 -18.66 8.94 9.31
C ILE A 186 -20.17 8.85 9.55
N HIS A 187 -20.78 7.71 9.24
CA HIS A 187 -22.22 7.50 9.40
C HIS A 187 -22.66 7.68 10.86
N GLN A 188 -21.90 7.11 11.80
CA GLN A 188 -22.18 7.25 13.23
C GLN A 188 -22.10 8.73 13.69
N ILE A 189 -21.19 9.52 13.13
CA ILE A 189 -21.10 10.96 13.42
C ILE A 189 -22.32 11.69 12.83
N GLU A 190 -22.67 11.43 11.57
CA GLU A 190 -23.80 12.07 10.88
C GLU A 190 -25.13 11.81 11.59
N ASP A 191 -25.35 10.57 12.05
CA ASP A 191 -26.59 10.17 12.74
C ASP A 191 -26.76 10.82 14.12
N ASN A 192 -25.65 11.13 14.81
CA ASN A 192 -25.68 11.54 16.22
C ASN A 192 -25.34 13.03 16.43
N TYR A 193 -24.84 13.71 15.42
CA TYR A 193 -24.44 15.12 15.48
C TYR A 193 -25.03 15.86 14.26
N PRO A 194 -26.13 16.63 14.43
CA PRO A 194 -26.89 17.17 13.30
C PRO A 194 -26.07 18.11 12.40
N VAL A 195 -26.36 17.99 11.09
CA VAL A 195 -25.67 18.56 9.91
C VAL A 195 -25.44 20.08 9.95
N GLY A 196 -26.15 20.84 10.79
CA GLY A 196 -25.95 22.29 10.99
C GLY A 196 -24.56 22.69 11.52
N VAL A 197 -23.75 21.73 11.97
CA VAL A 197 -22.39 21.95 12.51
C VAL A 197 -21.29 21.76 11.45
N ILE A 198 -21.54 20.94 10.42
CA ILE A 198 -20.55 20.61 9.37
C ILE A 198 -20.59 21.66 8.23
N ALA A 199 -21.73 22.28 7.97
CA ALA A 199 -21.96 23.22 6.85
C ALA A 199 -21.47 24.68 7.04
N LYS A 200 -20.67 24.99 8.08
CA LYS A 200 -19.96 26.28 8.18
C LYS A 200 -18.45 26.06 8.17
N SER A 201 -17.94 25.91 6.97
CA SER A 201 -16.59 26.26 6.58
C SER A 201 -16.71 26.60 5.10
N SER A 202 -16.99 27.89 4.90
CA SER A 202 -16.97 28.61 3.63
C SER A 202 -15.69 28.37 2.85
#